data_AF-A0A1X2ISL5-F1
#
_entry.id   AF-A0A1X2ISL5-F1
#
_cell.length_a   1.000
_cell.length_b   1.000
_cell.length_c   1.000
_cell.angle_alpha   90.00
_cell.angle_beta   90.00
_cell.angle_gamma   90.00
#
_symmetry.space_group_name_H-M   'P 1'
#
loop_
_entity.id
_entity.type
_entity.pdbx_description
1 polymer ?
#
loop_
_entity_poly.entity_id
_entity_poly.type
_entity_poly.pdbx_seq_one_letter_code
_entity_poly.pdbx_strand_id
1 'polypeptide(L)'
;MITLLGLLIIGINVSTLMYYAPDLGPCPNWVYYTFGIGLFAYQSLDAIDGKQARRTGASGPLGELFGCDAINTSLGVMTWASATYLGQSWWTVLSLVASLGNFYLSTWEEYATGVLYLGYFSGPVEGVLMLVGVHLITGYFGPALWTLTLEEAVPMFDWSYNVETRLAGALQLNHVLILIGFLVLVLNIITAVFNVISNKRNPTDYSRVNQSTLQALLGLVPFFSMCYLTYKWMLLWPDLVEEHLALFIPVLGLLFGFQVGLMILAHVAKLPFPYFNVPVFGFLSLGYTYAYLETSGYL
;
A
#
# COMPACT_ATOMS: atom_id res chain seq x y z
N MET A 1 -1.58 2.23 22.28
CA MET A 1 -2.94 1.68 22.59
C MET A 1 -3.99 2.24 21.63
N ILE A 2 -3.85 3.51 21.22
CA ILE A 2 -4.75 4.17 20.28
C ILE A 2 -4.56 3.64 18.84
N THR A 3 -3.33 3.30 18.43
CA THR A 3 -3.05 2.68 17.11
C THR A 3 -3.73 1.32 16.93
N LEU A 4 -3.74 0.49 17.99
CA LEU A 4 -4.45 -0.80 17.99
C LEU A 4 -5.96 -0.61 17.86
N LEU A 5 -6.52 0.44 18.48
CA LEU A 5 -7.94 0.78 18.31
C LEU A 5 -8.24 1.18 16.86
N GLY A 6 -7.37 1.97 16.24
CA GLY A 6 -7.45 2.27 14.81
C GLY A 6 -7.44 0.98 13.96
N LEU A 7 -6.48 0.09 14.20
CA LEU A 7 -6.38 -1.17 13.48
C LEU A 7 -7.64 -2.04 13.65
N LEU A 8 -8.23 -2.06 14.85
CA LEU A 8 -9.48 -2.79 15.11
C LEU A 8 -10.65 -2.23 14.29
N ILE A 9 -10.76 -0.91 14.12
CA ILE A 9 -11.79 -0.29 13.27
C ILE A 9 -11.66 -0.79 11.83
N ILE A 10 -10.43 -0.85 11.31
CA ILE A 10 -10.18 -1.34 9.96
C ILE A 10 -10.41 -2.85 9.86
N GLY A 11 -10.04 -3.61 10.89
CA GLY A 11 -10.35 -5.03 11.01
C GLY A 11 -11.85 -5.32 10.98
N ILE A 12 -12.67 -4.49 11.64
CA ILE A 12 -14.14 -4.59 11.58
C ILE A 12 -14.66 -4.29 10.18
N ASN A 13 -14.12 -3.26 9.51
CA ASN A 13 -14.49 -2.94 8.13
C ASN A 13 -14.17 -4.09 7.17
N VAL A 14 -12.95 -4.66 7.26
CA VAL A 14 -12.56 -5.81 6.43
C VAL A 14 -13.39 -7.04 6.78
N SER A 15 -13.71 -7.27 8.06
CA SER A 15 -14.58 -8.38 8.46
C SER A 15 -15.99 -8.22 7.87
N THR A 16 -16.50 -6.99 7.84
CA THR A 16 -17.79 -6.64 7.22
C THR A 16 -17.73 -6.86 5.71
N LEU A 17 -16.63 -6.48 5.06
CA LEU A 17 -16.38 -6.77 3.64
C LEU A 17 -16.42 -8.28 3.39
N MET A 18 -15.66 -9.07 4.15
CA MET A 18 -15.59 -10.52 3.98
C MET A 18 -16.93 -11.22 4.25
N TYR A 19 -17.79 -10.64 5.09
CA TYR A 19 -19.15 -11.14 5.31
C TYR A 19 -20.07 -10.93 4.10
N TYR A 20 -19.99 -9.77 3.43
CA TYR A 20 -20.86 -9.44 2.30
C TYR A 20 -20.32 -9.90 0.95
N ALA A 21 -19.02 -9.74 0.72
CA ALA A 21 -18.34 -9.99 -0.55
C ALA A 21 -16.92 -10.53 -0.29
N PRO A 22 -16.79 -11.84 0.01
CA PRO A 22 -15.49 -12.47 0.27
C PRO A 22 -14.57 -12.46 -0.96
N ASP A 23 -15.13 -12.25 -2.15
CA ASP A 23 -14.46 -12.08 -3.44
C ASP A 23 -14.08 -10.61 -3.74
N LEU A 24 -14.14 -9.72 -2.74
CA LEU A 24 -13.93 -8.27 -2.91
C LEU A 24 -14.91 -7.64 -3.92
N GLY A 25 -16.05 -8.28 -4.17
CA GLY A 25 -17.12 -7.77 -5.02
C GLY A 25 -17.89 -6.59 -4.41
N PRO A 26 -18.99 -6.17 -5.05
CA PRO A 26 -19.82 -5.07 -4.57
C PRO A 26 -20.56 -5.40 -3.27
N CYS A 27 -20.61 -4.44 -2.35
CA CYS A 27 -21.29 -4.51 -1.06
C CYS A 27 -22.48 -3.54 -1.01
N PRO A 28 -23.37 -3.66 -0.01
CA PRO A 28 -24.37 -2.63 0.26
C PRO A 28 -23.73 -1.25 0.49
N ASN A 29 -24.33 -0.21 -0.07
CA ASN A 29 -23.81 1.16 -0.04
C ASN A 29 -23.35 1.67 1.34
N TRP A 30 -24.06 1.29 2.40
CA TRP A 30 -23.72 1.72 3.77
C TRP A 30 -22.34 1.23 4.23
N VAL A 31 -21.88 0.08 3.72
CA VAL A 31 -20.58 -0.51 4.06
C VAL A 31 -19.44 0.39 3.58
N TYR A 32 -19.58 1.03 2.42
CA TYR A 32 -18.56 1.94 1.92
C TYR A 32 -18.44 3.23 2.75
N TYR A 33 -19.54 3.70 3.35
CA TYR A 33 -19.46 4.80 4.31
C TYR A 33 -18.65 4.39 5.55
N THR A 34 -18.78 3.15 6.04
CA THR A 34 -17.98 2.70 7.19
C THR A 34 -16.50 2.57 6.83
N PHE A 35 -16.17 2.22 5.59
CA PHE A 35 -14.79 2.20 5.11
C PHE A 35 -14.17 3.60 5.14
N GLY A 36 -14.85 4.60 4.56
CA GLY A 36 -14.38 5.98 4.55
C GLY A 36 -14.26 6.59 5.96
N ILE A 37 -15.30 6.44 6.78
CA ILE A 37 -15.29 6.93 8.17
C ILE A 37 -14.22 6.21 9.00
N GLY A 38 -14.08 4.89 8.83
CA GLY A 38 -13.10 4.09 9.55
C GLY A 38 -11.66 4.46 9.17
N LEU A 39 -11.38 4.70 7.89
CA LEU A 39 -10.07 5.16 7.43
C LEU A 39 -9.74 6.56 7.95
N PHE A 40 -10.72 7.47 7.95
CA PHE A 40 -10.55 8.80 8.54
C PHE A 40 -10.30 8.75 10.05
N ALA A 41 -11.04 7.90 10.76
CA ALA A 41 -10.86 7.67 12.19
C ALA A 41 -9.48 7.07 12.48
N TYR A 42 -9.04 6.06 11.71
CA TYR A 42 -7.71 5.46 11.81
C TYR A 42 -6.61 6.52 11.75
N GLN A 43 -6.60 7.31 10.67
CA GLN A 43 -5.60 8.35 10.45
C GLN A 43 -5.61 9.40 11.57
N SER A 44 -6.80 9.80 12.02
CA SER A 44 -6.95 10.78 13.09
C SER A 44 -6.41 10.25 14.41
N LEU A 45 -6.72 8.99 14.75
CA LEU A 45 -6.26 8.33 15.96
C LEU A 45 -4.74 8.14 15.96
N ASP A 46 -4.16 7.76 14.82
CA ASP A 46 -2.71 7.62 14.66
C ASP A 46 -1.98 8.96 14.85
N ALA A 47 -2.48 10.03 14.22
CA ALA A 47 -1.93 11.37 14.40
C ALA A 47 -2.05 11.89 15.84
N ILE A 48 -3.11 11.52 16.57
CA ILE A 48 -3.29 11.84 17.98
C ILE A 48 -2.30 11.04 18.85
N ASP A 49 -2.11 9.75 18.59
CA ASP A 49 -1.18 8.89 19.33
C ASP A 49 0.25 9.42 19.22
N GLY A 50 0.70 9.78 18.00
CA GLY A 50 2.01 10.38 17.78
C GLY A 50 2.20 11.74 18.48
N LYS A 51 1.14 12.54 18.65
CA LYS A 51 1.19 13.78 19.45
C LYS A 51 1.23 13.50 20.95
N GLN A 52 0.45 12.53 21.42
CA GLN A 52 0.40 12.16 22.84
C GLN A 52 1.70 11.48 23.30
N ALA A 53 2.29 10.59 22.49
CA ALA A 53 3.57 9.95 22.78
C ALA A 53 4.69 10.99 22.96
N ARG A 54 4.74 12.01 22.08
CA ARG A 54 5.68 13.15 22.21
C ARG A 54 5.41 13.98 23.46
N ARG A 55 4.15 14.25 23.79
CA ARG A 55 3.78 15.04 24.97
C ARG A 55 4.09 14.33 26.29
N THR A 56 3.92 13.01 26.34
CA THR A 56 4.10 12.20 27.55
C THR A 56 5.53 11.67 27.73
N GLY A 57 6.42 11.94 26.76
CA GLY A 57 7.77 11.36 26.74
C GLY A 57 7.78 9.84 26.56
N ALA A 58 6.64 9.25 26.18
CA ALA A 58 6.47 7.81 25.95
C ALA A 58 6.78 7.40 24.49
N SER A 59 7.42 8.29 23.71
CA SER A 59 7.95 7.99 22.39
C SER A 59 9.10 6.99 22.51
N GLY A 60 8.76 5.71 22.62
CA GLY A 60 9.72 4.62 22.68
C GLY A 60 9.84 3.90 21.32
N PRO A 61 10.99 3.22 21.07
CA PRO A 61 11.21 2.39 19.88
C PRO A 61 10.10 1.38 19.60
N LEU A 62 9.44 0.90 20.67
CA LEU A 62 8.38 -0.08 20.60
C LEU A 62 7.10 0.47 19.96
N GLY A 63 6.84 1.78 20.08
CA GLY A 63 5.68 2.45 19.48
C GLY A 63 5.74 2.47 17.95
N GLU A 64 6.92 2.77 17.40
CA GLU A 64 7.18 2.70 15.95
C GLU A 64 7.21 1.25 15.42
N LEU A 65 7.50 0.28 16.30
CA LEU A 65 7.68 -1.12 15.92
C LEU A 65 6.36 -1.89 15.72
N PHE A 66 5.24 -1.35 16.21
CA PHE A 66 3.93 -1.92 15.92
C PHE A 66 3.64 -1.70 14.43
N GLY A 67 4.00 -2.67 13.58
CA GLY A 67 3.72 -2.74 12.14
C GLY A 67 2.22 -2.79 11.77
N CYS A 68 1.38 -2.20 12.61
CA CYS A 68 -0.04 -1.98 12.40
C CYS A 68 -0.28 -1.17 11.13
N ASP A 69 0.53 -0.16 10.83
CA ASP A 69 0.38 0.64 9.60
C ASP A 69 0.62 -0.18 8.33
N ALA A 70 1.60 -1.08 8.37
CA ALA A 70 1.94 -1.94 7.24
C ALA A 70 0.81 -2.97 6.97
N ILE A 71 0.27 -3.57 8.03
CA ILE A 71 -0.89 -4.47 7.94
C ILE A 71 -2.13 -3.68 7.48
N ASN A 72 -2.37 -2.52 8.09
CA ASN A 72 -3.48 -1.63 7.74
C ASN A 72 -3.47 -1.24 6.25
N THR A 73 -2.30 -0.98 5.69
CA THR A 73 -2.13 -0.66 4.27
C THR A 73 -2.64 -1.80 3.40
N SER A 74 -2.28 -3.06 3.71
CA SER A 74 -2.78 -4.23 2.96
C SER A 74 -4.29 -4.43 3.10
N LEU A 75 -4.84 -4.25 4.31
CA LEU A 75 -6.27 -4.37 4.57
C LEU A 75 -7.09 -3.26 3.89
N GLY A 76 -6.56 -2.04 3.85
CA GLY A 76 -7.16 -0.92 3.13
C GLY A 76 -7.23 -1.13 1.61
N VAL A 77 -6.31 -1.92 1.05
CA VAL A 77 -6.38 -2.30 -0.38
C VAL A 77 -7.57 -3.22 -0.65
N MET A 78 -7.97 -4.07 0.30
CA MET A 78 -9.18 -4.90 0.15
C MET A 78 -10.43 -4.03 0.07
N THR A 79 -10.57 -3.04 0.97
CA THR A 79 -11.71 -2.12 0.95
C THR A 79 -11.69 -1.25 -0.30
N TRP A 80 -10.51 -0.82 -0.74
CA TRP A 80 -10.32 -0.09 -2.01
C TRP A 80 -10.76 -0.92 -3.21
N ALA A 81 -10.35 -2.18 -3.31
CA ALA A 81 -10.68 -3.07 -4.42
C ALA A 81 -12.20 -3.26 -4.58
N SER A 82 -12.90 -3.45 -3.47
CA SER A 82 -14.37 -3.50 -3.48
C SER A 82 -15.00 -2.15 -3.79
N ALA A 83 -14.50 -1.06 -3.21
CA ALA A 83 -15.07 0.27 -3.38
C ALA A 83 -14.91 0.83 -4.80
N THR A 84 -13.90 0.38 -5.54
CA THR A 84 -13.59 0.82 -6.91
C THR A 84 -13.93 -0.23 -7.97
N TYR A 85 -14.65 -1.28 -7.59
CA TYR A 85 -15.10 -2.34 -8.50
C TYR A 85 -13.94 -3.06 -9.22
N LEU A 86 -12.80 -3.24 -8.53
CA LEU A 86 -11.66 -4.00 -9.07
C LEU A 86 -11.75 -5.50 -8.77
N GLY A 87 -12.40 -5.88 -7.66
CA GLY A 87 -12.57 -7.28 -7.25
C GLY A 87 -11.25 -8.03 -7.06
N GLN A 88 -11.29 -9.35 -7.26
CA GLN A 88 -10.08 -10.16 -7.34
C GLN A 88 -9.48 -10.06 -8.74
N SER A 89 -8.47 -9.21 -8.91
CA SER A 89 -7.87 -8.96 -10.22
C SER A 89 -6.43 -8.50 -10.13
N TRP A 90 -5.73 -8.54 -11.26
CA TRP A 90 -4.40 -7.96 -11.40
C TRP A 90 -4.36 -6.45 -11.12
N TRP A 91 -5.47 -5.73 -11.27
CA TRP A 91 -5.57 -4.33 -10.89
C TRP A 91 -5.53 -4.14 -9.36
N THR A 92 -6.15 -5.05 -8.61
CA THR A 92 -6.05 -5.10 -7.15
C THR A 92 -4.64 -5.46 -6.70
N VAL A 93 -3.98 -6.42 -7.38
CA VAL A 93 -2.56 -6.76 -7.14
C VAL A 93 -1.67 -5.54 -7.38
N LEU A 94 -1.87 -4.80 -8.48
CA LEU A 94 -1.11 -3.59 -8.78
C LEU A 94 -1.34 -2.49 -7.72
N SER A 95 -2.59 -2.31 -7.28
CA SER A 95 -2.93 -1.38 -6.21
C SER A 95 -2.24 -1.77 -4.89
N LEU A 96 -2.19 -3.06 -4.57
CA LEU A 96 -1.46 -3.57 -3.40
C LEU A 96 0.03 -3.25 -3.49
N VAL A 97 0.68 -3.60 -4.60
CA VAL A 97 2.12 -3.34 -4.80
C VAL A 97 2.40 -1.83 -4.73
N ALA A 98 1.54 -0.99 -5.30
CA ALA A 98 1.70 0.46 -5.25
C ALA A 98 1.59 1.00 -3.81
N SER A 99 0.58 0.58 -3.05
CA SER A 99 0.38 1.02 -1.67
C SER A 99 1.51 0.56 -0.75
N LEU A 100 1.90 -0.72 -0.84
CA LEU A 100 3.01 -1.27 -0.06
C LEU A 100 4.36 -0.64 -0.48
N GLY A 101 4.55 -0.39 -1.77
CA GLY A 101 5.76 0.26 -2.29
C GLY A 101 5.91 1.68 -1.80
N ASN A 102 4.80 2.45 -1.76
CA ASN A 102 4.81 3.79 -1.21
C ASN A 102 5.18 3.80 0.27
N PHE A 103 4.60 2.88 1.06
CA PHE A 103 4.93 2.74 2.48
C PHE A 103 6.40 2.35 2.70
N TYR A 104 6.88 1.35 1.96
CA TYR A 104 8.27 0.89 2.05
C TYR A 104 9.25 2.00 1.72
N LEU A 105 8.96 2.77 0.68
CA LEU A 105 9.81 3.85 0.21
C LEU A 105 9.97 4.94 1.28
N SER A 106 8.88 5.36 1.92
CA SER A 106 8.94 6.35 3.00
C SER A 106 9.78 5.86 4.19
N THR A 107 9.60 4.61 4.61
CA THR A 107 10.39 4.05 5.72
C THR A 107 11.86 3.80 5.33
N TRP A 108 12.12 3.43 4.08
CA TRP A 108 13.47 3.31 3.54
C TRP A 108 14.19 4.66 3.48
N GLU A 109 13.49 5.70 3.03
CA GLU A 109 13.99 7.06 2.99
C GLU A 109 14.38 7.51 4.39
N GLU A 110 13.49 7.37 5.37
CA GLU A 110 13.74 7.68 6.77
C GLU A 110 14.94 6.89 7.33
N TYR A 111 15.03 5.59 7.04
CA TYR A 111 16.18 4.78 7.43
C TYR A 111 17.49 5.36 6.88
N ALA A 112 17.51 5.74 5.60
CA ALA A 112 18.70 6.21 4.91
C ALA A 112 19.10 7.64 5.26
N THR A 113 18.11 8.50 5.55
CA THR A 113 18.32 9.93 5.77
C THR A 113 18.44 10.30 7.24
N GLY A 114 17.81 9.53 8.13
CA GLY A 114 17.66 9.90 9.55
C GLY A 114 16.48 10.83 9.83
N VAL A 115 15.74 11.23 8.80
CA VAL A 115 14.65 12.21 8.89
C VAL A 115 13.47 11.76 8.03
N LEU A 116 12.29 11.69 8.64
CA LEU A 116 11.04 11.51 7.90
C LEU A 116 10.64 12.83 7.24
N TYR A 117 10.72 12.89 5.91
CA TYR A 117 10.33 14.07 5.13
C TYR A 117 8.79 14.15 5.02
N LEU A 118 8.17 14.85 5.97
CA LEU A 118 6.76 15.25 5.89
C LEU A 118 6.70 16.69 5.36
N GLY A 119 6.37 16.86 4.07
CA GLY A 119 6.16 18.19 3.47
C GLY A 119 4.98 18.94 4.08
N TYR A 120 4.86 20.25 3.77
CA TYR A 120 3.72 21.09 4.22
C TYR A 120 2.38 20.63 3.59
N PHE A 121 2.46 20.12 2.35
CA PHE A 121 1.53 19.14 1.80
C PHE A 121 2.15 17.77 2.09
N SER A 122 1.68 17.10 3.14
CA SER A 122 2.28 15.84 3.56
C SER A 122 1.63 14.73 2.75
N GLY A 123 2.09 14.49 1.51
CA GLY A 123 1.47 13.56 0.54
C GLY A 123 0.68 12.35 1.08
N PRO A 124 1.12 11.66 2.15
CA PRO A 124 0.30 10.66 2.85
C PRO A 124 -1.07 11.15 3.35
N VAL A 125 -1.19 12.35 3.94
CA VAL A 125 -2.44 12.87 4.50
C VAL A 125 -3.45 13.19 3.41
N GLU A 126 -3.05 13.92 2.37
CA GLU A 126 -3.93 14.23 1.25
C GLU A 126 -4.31 12.97 0.47
N GLY A 127 -3.38 12.02 0.34
CA GLY A 127 -3.64 10.70 -0.23
C GLY A 127 -4.74 9.95 0.53
N VAL A 128 -4.63 9.84 1.86
CA VAL A 128 -5.64 9.17 2.69
C VAL A 128 -6.99 9.91 2.63
N LEU A 129 -7.01 11.24 2.66
CA LEU A 129 -8.25 12.01 2.50
C LEU A 129 -8.91 11.78 1.12
N MET A 130 -8.10 11.64 0.07
CA MET A 130 -8.60 11.28 -1.26
C MET A 130 -9.23 9.88 -1.25
N LEU A 131 -8.59 8.90 -0.60
CA LEU A 131 -9.17 7.57 -0.41
C LEU A 131 -10.48 7.63 0.38
N VAL A 132 -10.54 8.40 1.46
CA VAL A 132 -11.80 8.63 2.22
C VAL A 132 -12.87 9.18 1.29
N GLY A 133 -12.54 10.20 0.49
CA GLY A 133 -13.45 10.78 -0.50
C GLY A 133 -14.00 9.75 -1.48
N VAL A 134 -13.14 8.89 -2.04
CA VAL A 134 -13.55 7.80 -2.95
C VAL A 134 -14.54 6.86 -2.25
N HIS A 135 -14.27 6.43 -1.02
CA HIS A 135 -15.18 5.55 -0.27
C HIS A 135 -16.55 6.21 0.00
N LEU A 136 -16.58 7.51 0.32
CA LEU A 136 -17.83 8.24 0.54
C LEU A 136 -18.63 8.41 -0.76
N ILE A 137 -17.94 8.67 -1.88
CA ILE A 137 -18.54 8.74 -3.22
C ILE A 137 -19.13 7.38 -3.60
N THR A 138 -18.37 6.30 -3.40
CA THR A 138 -18.85 4.92 -3.58
C THR A 138 -20.06 4.63 -2.70
N GLY A 139 -20.07 5.09 -1.44
CA GLY A 139 -21.23 4.90 -0.57
C GLY A 139 -22.49 5.58 -1.10
N TYR A 140 -22.36 6.73 -1.77
CA TYR A 140 -23.51 7.46 -2.31
C TYR A 140 -24.01 6.88 -3.63
N PHE A 141 -23.11 6.69 -4.61
CA PHE A 141 -23.47 6.28 -5.97
C PHE A 141 -23.44 4.75 -6.19
N GLY A 142 -22.81 4.01 -5.28
CA GLY A 142 -22.46 2.61 -5.47
C GLY A 142 -21.13 2.42 -6.22
N PRO A 143 -20.51 1.23 -6.12
CA PRO A 143 -19.20 0.93 -6.72
C PRO A 143 -19.24 0.86 -8.25
N ALA A 144 -20.39 0.59 -8.85
CA ALA A 144 -20.59 0.58 -10.30
C ALA A 144 -20.35 1.96 -10.95
N LEU A 145 -20.34 3.05 -10.18
CA LEU A 145 -19.89 4.36 -10.67
C LEU A 145 -18.52 4.27 -11.34
N TRP A 146 -17.59 3.52 -10.74
CA TRP A 146 -16.21 3.48 -11.19
C TRP A 146 -15.99 2.68 -12.47
N THR A 147 -17.00 1.94 -12.94
CA THR A 147 -16.95 1.24 -14.23
C THR A 147 -17.41 2.12 -15.40
N LEU A 148 -17.96 3.31 -15.12
CA LEU A 148 -18.27 4.28 -16.18
C LEU A 148 -17.00 4.67 -16.93
N THR A 149 -17.14 4.90 -18.22
CA THR A 149 -16.09 5.47 -19.05
C THR A 149 -16.00 6.98 -18.84
N LEU A 150 -14.85 7.59 -19.16
CA LEU A 150 -14.67 9.03 -19.11
C LEU A 150 -15.67 9.78 -20.02
N GLU A 151 -16.02 9.19 -21.16
CA GLU A 151 -17.05 9.69 -22.07
C GLU A 151 -18.43 9.77 -21.39
N GLU A 152 -18.83 8.70 -20.69
CA GLU A 152 -20.10 8.65 -19.96
C GLU A 152 -20.11 9.60 -18.75
N ALA A 153 -18.97 9.75 -18.08
CA ALA A 153 -18.84 10.60 -16.90
C ALA A 153 -18.81 12.10 -17.22
N VAL A 154 -18.26 12.47 -18.39
CA VAL A 154 -18.12 13.87 -18.83
C VAL A 154 -18.67 14.02 -20.26
N PRO A 155 -20.00 13.96 -20.44
CA PRO A 155 -20.63 13.98 -21.76
C PRO A 155 -20.55 15.35 -22.46
N MET A 156 -20.19 16.40 -21.71
CA MET A 156 -20.05 17.77 -22.22
C MET A 156 -18.75 18.01 -23.00
N PHE A 157 -17.78 17.10 -22.92
CA PHE A 157 -16.52 17.19 -23.65
C PHE A 157 -16.62 16.38 -24.95
N ASP A 158 -16.13 16.93 -26.07
CA ASP A 158 -16.11 16.21 -27.34
C ASP A 158 -14.94 15.22 -27.39
N TRP A 159 -15.19 14.00 -26.93
CA TRP A 159 -14.22 12.90 -26.94
C TRP A 159 -13.90 12.41 -28.36
N SER A 160 -14.69 12.79 -29.38
CA SER A 160 -14.56 12.32 -30.76
C SER A 160 -13.61 13.15 -31.64
N TYR A 161 -13.05 14.23 -31.08
CA TYR A 161 -12.23 15.20 -31.81
C TYR A 161 -11.00 14.58 -32.52
N ASN A 162 -10.24 13.71 -31.83
CA ASN A 162 -9.11 13.00 -32.41
C ASN A 162 -8.96 11.57 -31.83
N VAL A 163 -7.98 10.81 -32.33
CA VAL A 163 -7.76 9.41 -31.87
C VAL A 163 -7.39 9.36 -30.38
N GLU A 164 -6.58 10.31 -29.90
CA GLU A 164 -6.12 10.35 -28.52
C GLU A 164 -7.25 10.64 -27.53
N THR A 165 -8.12 11.61 -27.85
CA THR A 165 -9.30 11.93 -27.04
C THR A 165 -10.27 10.75 -27.03
N ARG A 166 -10.42 10.03 -28.15
CA ARG A 166 -11.29 8.85 -28.19
C ARG A 166 -10.75 7.73 -27.30
N LEU A 167 -9.44 7.50 -27.30
CA LEU A 167 -8.80 6.53 -26.42
C LEU A 167 -8.95 6.93 -24.95
N ALA A 168 -8.77 8.21 -24.63
CA ALA A 168 -8.97 8.72 -23.28
C ALA A 168 -10.43 8.57 -22.83
N GLY A 169 -11.40 8.90 -23.69
CA GLY A 169 -12.84 8.78 -23.38
C GLY A 169 -13.27 7.35 -23.08
N ALA A 170 -12.63 6.36 -23.72
CA ALA A 170 -12.92 4.94 -23.50
C ALA A 170 -12.36 4.35 -22.19
N LEU A 171 -11.51 5.09 -21.45
CA LEU A 171 -10.97 4.62 -20.18
C LEU A 171 -12.05 4.63 -19.10
N GLN A 172 -12.12 3.54 -18.32
CA GLN A 172 -12.98 3.46 -17.15
C GLN A 172 -12.41 4.28 -15.99
N LEU A 173 -13.30 4.85 -15.15
CA LEU A 173 -12.90 5.68 -14.01
C LEU A 173 -12.02 4.93 -13.00
N ASN A 174 -12.24 3.64 -12.77
CA ASN A 174 -11.39 2.80 -11.92
C ASN A 174 -9.95 2.71 -12.46
N HIS A 175 -9.74 2.55 -13.77
CA HIS A 175 -8.40 2.57 -14.37
C HIS A 175 -7.77 3.96 -14.29
N VAL A 176 -8.55 5.02 -14.42
CA VAL A 176 -8.07 6.40 -14.21
C VAL A 176 -7.54 6.59 -12.78
N LEU A 177 -8.25 6.08 -11.76
CA LEU A 177 -7.78 6.12 -10.36
C LEU A 177 -6.44 5.38 -10.20
N ILE A 178 -6.28 4.22 -10.85
CA ILE A 178 -5.03 3.45 -10.83
C ILE A 178 -3.89 4.23 -11.52
N LEU A 179 -4.16 4.88 -12.65
CA LEU A 179 -3.18 5.71 -13.35
C LEU A 179 -2.72 6.90 -12.49
N ILE A 180 -3.66 7.56 -11.80
CA ILE A 180 -3.34 8.64 -10.84
C ILE A 180 -2.46 8.09 -9.72
N GLY A 181 -2.84 6.97 -9.11
CA GLY A 181 -2.06 6.32 -8.05
C GLY A 181 -0.65 5.92 -8.50
N PHE A 182 -0.53 5.39 -9.73
CA PHE A 182 0.75 5.05 -10.33
C PHE A 182 1.63 6.29 -10.55
N LEU A 183 1.06 7.38 -11.07
CA LEU A 183 1.80 8.64 -11.24
C LEU A 183 2.32 9.16 -9.90
N VAL A 184 1.48 9.16 -8.86
CA VAL A 184 1.87 9.58 -7.51
C VAL A 184 3.01 8.70 -6.97
N LEU A 185 2.92 7.38 -7.15
CA LEU A 185 3.98 6.45 -6.75
C LEU A 185 5.31 6.77 -7.46
N VAL A 186 5.29 6.98 -8.78
CA VAL A 186 6.50 7.30 -9.55
C VAL A 186 7.13 8.61 -9.06
N LEU A 187 6.32 9.64 -8.85
CA LEU A 187 6.80 10.92 -8.29
C LEU A 187 7.40 10.74 -6.90
N ASN A 188 6.78 9.91 -6.05
CA ASN A 188 7.31 9.62 -4.72
C ASN A 188 8.65 8.88 -4.79
N ILE A 189 8.78 7.86 -5.67
CA ILE A 189 10.05 7.14 -5.91
C ILE A 189 11.15 8.11 -6.32
N ILE A 190 10.86 8.97 -7.30
CA ILE A 190 11.82 9.96 -7.79
C ILE A 190 12.27 10.88 -6.66
N THR A 191 11.32 11.46 -5.92
CA THR A 191 11.59 12.37 -4.80
C THR A 191 12.41 11.70 -3.70
N ALA A 192 12.02 10.50 -3.25
CA ALA A 192 12.73 9.78 -2.19
C ALA A 192 14.16 9.43 -2.60
N VAL A 193 14.38 8.99 -3.84
CA VAL A 193 15.73 8.72 -4.36
C VAL A 193 16.56 9.99 -4.40
N PHE A 194 16.00 11.11 -4.88
CA PHE A 194 16.68 12.40 -4.87
C PHE A 194 17.02 12.86 -3.46
N ASN A 195 16.12 12.71 -2.49
CA ASN A 195 16.33 13.07 -1.09
C ASN A 195 17.45 12.24 -0.47
N VAL A 196 17.48 10.93 -0.69
CA VAL A 196 18.56 10.05 -0.22
C VAL A 196 19.90 10.44 -0.86
N ILE A 197 19.96 10.67 -2.17
CA ILE A 197 21.19 11.09 -2.85
C ILE A 197 21.66 12.47 -2.34
N SER A 198 20.73 13.41 -2.17
CA SER A 198 21.01 14.76 -1.68
C SER A 198 21.56 14.73 -0.26
N ASN A 199 20.92 13.99 0.64
CA ASN A 199 21.37 13.81 2.03
C ASN A 199 22.73 13.11 2.13
N LYS A 200 23.09 12.25 1.17
CA LYS A 200 24.43 11.64 1.11
C LYS A 200 25.50 12.59 0.57
N ARG A 201 25.14 13.54 -0.28
CA ARG A 201 26.05 14.59 -0.74
C ARG A 201 26.26 15.66 0.32
N ASN A 202 25.20 16.03 1.04
CA ASN A 202 25.19 17.05 2.09
C ASN A 202 24.66 16.42 3.39
N PRO A 203 25.50 15.68 4.13
CA PRO A 203 25.07 15.01 5.36
C PRO A 203 24.66 16.03 6.43
N THR A 204 23.59 15.69 7.15
CA THR A 204 23.10 16.40 8.33
C THR A 204 23.55 15.68 9.60
N ASP A 205 23.36 16.29 10.77
CA ASP A 205 23.70 15.69 12.07
C ASP A 205 22.97 14.37 12.36
N TYR A 206 21.85 14.13 11.67
CA TYR A 206 21.04 12.91 11.79
C TYR A 206 21.39 11.84 10.75
N SER A 207 22.20 12.20 9.74
CA SER A 207 22.54 11.30 8.63
C SER A 207 23.45 10.17 9.09
N ARG A 208 23.18 8.94 8.62
CA ARG A 208 24.06 7.79 8.89
C ARG A 208 25.41 7.97 8.18
N VAL A 209 26.47 8.12 8.99
CA VAL A 209 27.84 8.45 8.58
C VAL A 209 28.50 7.38 7.67
N ASN A 210 28.19 6.10 7.85
CA ASN A 210 28.94 4.99 7.24
C ASN A 210 28.19 4.20 6.14
N GLN A 211 27.16 4.77 5.52
CA GLN A 211 26.41 4.06 4.47
C GLN A 211 26.59 4.76 3.13
N SER A 212 27.14 4.05 2.13
CA SER A 212 27.32 4.54 0.77
C SER A 212 25.98 4.67 0.03
N THR A 213 25.93 5.50 -1.01
CA THR A 213 24.72 5.65 -1.85
C THR A 213 24.28 4.33 -2.46
N LEU A 214 25.23 3.50 -2.91
CA LEU A 214 24.93 2.16 -3.43
C LEU A 214 24.30 1.26 -2.36
N GLN A 215 24.85 1.25 -1.14
CA GLN A 215 24.28 0.50 -0.03
C GLN A 215 22.88 1.00 0.34
N ALA A 216 22.64 2.30 0.30
CA ALA A 216 21.30 2.84 0.49
C ALA A 216 20.33 2.34 -0.58
N LEU A 217 20.70 2.42 -1.87
CA LEU A 217 19.86 1.94 -2.98
C LEU A 217 19.64 0.42 -2.95
N LEU A 218 20.64 -0.37 -2.53
CA LEU A 218 20.48 -1.81 -2.30
C LEU A 218 19.43 -2.12 -1.23
N GLY A 219 19.10 -1.16 -0.36
CA GLY A 219 17.99 -1.27 0.59
C GLY A 219 16.60 -1.37 -0.07
N LEU A 220 16.47 -1.07 -1.37
CA LEU A 220 15.23 -1.28 -2.12
C LEU A 220 15.08 -2.73 -2.62
N VAL A 221 16.18 -3.47 -2.75
CA VAL A 221 16.19 -4.84 -3.29
C VAL A 221 15.22 -5.77 -2.55
N PRO A 222 15.12 -5.78 -1.21
CA PRO A 222 14.24 -6.71 -0.52
C PRO A 222 12.77 -6.55 -0.89
N PHE A 223 12.30 -5.33 -1.13
CA PHE A 223 10.92 -5.09 -1.56
C PHE A 223 10.69 -5.59 -3.00
N PHE A 224 11.61 -5.29 -3.92
CA PHE A 224 11.51 -5.79 -5.29
C PHE A 224 11.60 -7.32 -5.36
N SER A 225 12.45 -7.94 -4.56
CA SER A 225 12.56 -9.40 -4.46
C SER A 225 11.26 -10.01 -3.93
N MET A 226 10.65 -9.40 -2.90
CA MET A 226 9.35 -9.83 -2.39
C MET A 226 8.27 -9.75 -3.49
N CYS A 227 8.15 -8.60 -4.17
CA CYS A 227 7.18 -8.41 -5.26
C CYS A 227 7.40 -9.40 -6.41
N TYR A 228 8.66 -9.63 -6.80
CA TYR A 228 9.00 -10.56 -7.86
C TYR A 228 8.61 -12.00 -7.53
N LEU A 229 8.93 -12.49 -6.33
CA LEU A 229 8.58 -13.85 -5.92
C LEU A 229 7.06 -14.03 -5.82
N THR A 230 6.36 -13.06 -5.24
CA THR A 230 4.89 -13.05 -5.19
C THR A 230 4.28 -13.08 -6.59
N TYR A 231 4.76 -12.25 -7.51
CA TYR A 231 4.31 -12.22 -8.91
C TYR A 231 4.55 -13.57 -9.60
N LYS A 232 5.73 -14.17 -9.42
CA LYS A 232 6.06 -15.48 -9.99
C LYS A 232 5.16 -16.59 -9.45
N TRP A 233 4.79 -16.55 -8.16
CA TRP A 233 3.84 -17.49 -7.57
C TRP A 233 2.44 -17.31 -8.17
N MET A 234 1.95 -16.07 -8.22
CA MET A 234 0.64 -15.73 -8.81
C MET A 234 0.53 -16.12 -10.29
N LEU A 235 1.63 -16.03 -11.07
CA LEU A 235 1.63 -16.48 -12.47
C LEU A 235 1.55 -17.99 -12.63
N LEU A 236 2.14 -18.76 -11.70
CA LEU A 236 2.09 -20.22 -11.75
C LEU A 236 0.73 -20.76 -11.31
N TRP A 237 0.04 -20.02 -10.43
CA TRP A 237 -1.25 -20.40 -9.90
C TRP A 237 -2.27 -19.26 -10.03
N PRO A 238 -2.89 -19.10 -11.21
CA PRO A 238 -3.80 -17.98 -11.50
C PRO A 238 -5.00 -17.88 -10.55
N ASP A 239 -5.48 -19.02 -10.03
CA ASP A 239 -6.56 -19.08 -9.03
C ASP A 239 -6.25 -18.26 -7.77
N LEU A 240 -4.96 -18.07 -7.45
CA LEU A 240 -4.53 -17.22 -6.35
C LEU A 240 -4.91 -15.75 -6.56
N VAL A 241 -5.01 -15.30 -7.82
CA VAL A 241 -5.41 -13.94 -8.18
C VAL A 241 -6.91 -13.84 -8.43
N GLU A 242 -7.51 -14.85 -9.04
CA GLU A 242 -8.91 -14.80 -9.50
C GLU A 242 -9.90 -15.26 -8.42
N GLU A 243 -9.51 -16.19 -7.53
CA GLU A 243 -10.41 -16.79 -6.54
C GLU A 243 -9.98 -16.59 -5.08
N HIS A 244 -8.67 -16.50 -4.82
CA HIS A 244 -8.13 -16.53 -3.44
C HIS A 244 -7.35 -15.27 -3.04
N LEU A 245 -7.36 -14.23 -3.87
CA LEU A 245 -6.62 -13.00 -3.64
C LEU A 245 -7.02 -12.32 -2.34
N ALA A 246 -8.32 -12.33 -2.00
CA ALA A 246 -8.84 -11.74 -0.77
C ALA A 246 -8.19 -12.33 0.50
N LEU A 247 -7.90 -13.64 0.49
CA LEU A 247 -7.21 -14.34 1.58
C LEU A 247 -5.69 -14.18 1.52
N PHE A 248 -5.15 -14.01 0.31
CA PHE A 248 -3.72 -13.86 0.11
C PHE A 248 -3.20 -12.46 0.47
N ILE A 249 -4.02 -11.40 0.30
CA ILE A 249 -3.66 -10.02 0.64
C ILE A 249 -3.20 -9.88 2.11
N PRO A 250 -3.95 -10.35 3.13
CA PRO A 250 -3.50 -10.31 4.53
C PRO A 250 -2.18 -11.04 4.78
N VAL A 251 -1.94 -12.18 4.10
CA VAL A 251 -0.68 -12.92 4.22
C VAL A 251 0.48 -12.08 3.70
N LEU A 252 0.33 -11.46 2.53
CA LEU A 252 1.33 -10.54 1.98
C LEU A 252 1.53 -9.32 2.89
N GLY A 253 0.45 -8.79 3.47
CA GLY A 253 0.49 -7.72 4.46
C GLY A 253 1.29 -8.05 5.71
N LEU A 254 1.15 -9.27 6.24
CA LEU A 254 1.93 -9.74 7.40
C LEU A 254 3.42 -9.89 7.06
N LEU A 255 3.74 -10.49 5.91
CA LEU A 255 5.12 -10.62 5.45
C LEU A 255 5.77 -9.26 5.23
N PHE A 256 5.04 -8.33 4.62
CA PHE A 256 5.47 -6.96 4.40
C PHE A 256 5.67 -6.22 5.73
N GLY A 257 4.71 -6.33 6.65
CA GLY A 257 4.79 -5.74 7.98
C GLY A 257 5.98 -6.26 8.79
N PHE A 258 6.30 -7.55 8.67
CA PHE A 258 7.52 -8.12 9.26
C PHE A 258 8.79 -7.50 8.65
N GLN A 259 8.86 -7.43 7.33
CA GLN A 259 10.01 -6.83 6.62
C GLN A 259 10.22 -5.36 6.98
N VAL A 260 9.17 -4.54 6.97
CA VAL A 260 9.28 -3.13 7.34
C VAL A 260 9.54 -2.97 8.84
N GLY A 261 8.94 -3.81 9.69
CA GLY A 261 9.22 -3.82 11.12
C GLY A 261 10.69 -4.06 11.44
N LEU A 262 11.38 -4.93 10.68
CA LEU A 262 12.83 -5.11 10.79
C LEU A 262 13.61 -3.87 10.34
N MET A 263 13.15 -3.17 9.30
CA MET A 263 13.77 -1.92 8.85
C MET A 263 13.64 -0.81 9.88
N ILE A 264 12.45 -0.65 10.48
CA ILE A 264 12.19 0.30 11.58
C ILE A 264 13.06 -0.07 12.79
N LEU A 265 13.07 -1.34 13.20
CA LEU A 265 13.92 -1.80 14.30
C LEU A 265 15.39 -1.49 14.02
N ALA A 266 15.85 -1.74 12.79
CA ALA A 266 17.22 -1.45 12.41
C ALA A 266 17.54 0.04 12.42
N HIS A 267 16.57 0.89 12.05
CA HIS A 267 16.68 2.35 12.17
C HIS A 267 16.90 2.76 13.63
N VAL A 268 15.94 2.42 14.50
CA VAL A 268 15.88 2.90 15.88
C VAL A 268 17.00 2.30 16.75
N ALA A 269 17.29 1.02 16.59
CA ALA A 269 18.38 0.35 17.32
C ALA A 269 19.77 0.61 16.72
N LYS A 270 19.88 1.45 15.68
CA LYS A 270 21.14 1.77 14.98
C LYS A 270 21.87 0.51 14.45
N LEU A 271 21.12 -0.51 14.05
CA LEU A 271 21.63 -1.77 13.50
C LEU A 271 21.87 -1.66 11.98
N PRO A 272 22.63 -2.59 11.37
CA PRO A 272 22.74 -2.69 9.91
C PRO A 272 21.39 -2.99 9.25
N PHE A 273 21.29 -2.64 7.96
CA PHE A 273 20.06 -2.81 7.19
C PHE A 273 19.75 -4.31 7.00
N PRO A 274 18.51 -4.76 7.22
CA PRO A 274 18.11 -6.15 7.04
C PRO A 274 17.90 -6.47 5.55
N TYR A 275 18.99 -6.70 4.80
CA TYR A 275 18.91 -7.04 3.38
C TYR A 275 18.28 -8.42 3.11
N PHE A 276 18.36 -9.33 4.08
CA PHE A 276 17.85 -10.69 3.91
C PHE A 276 16.84 -11.06 4.99
N ASN A 277 15.59 -11.26 4.59
CA ASN A 277 14.49 -11.65 5.47
C ASN A 277 14.14 -13.12 5.22
N VAL A 278 14.82 -14.01 5.96
CA VAL A 278 14.63 -15.47 5.84
C VAL A 278 13.16 -15.88 5.89
N PRO A 279 12.30 -15.35 6.80
CA PRO A 279 10.90 -15.78 6.84
C PRO A 279 10.11 -15.36 5.59
N VAL A 280 10.35 -14.15 5.08
CA VAL A 280 9.64 -13.61 3.92
C VAL A 280 10.04 -14.33 2.65
N PHE A 281 11.34 -14.43 2.40
CA PHE A 281 11.85 -15.12 1.21
C PHE A 281 11.61 -16.63 1.30
N GLY A 282 11.77 -17.22 2.47
CA GLY A 282 11.45 -18.63 2.72
C GLY A 282 10.00 -18.96 2.40
N PHE A 283 9.04 -18.22 2.95
CA PHE A 283 7.62 -18.47 2.68
C PHE A 283 7.28 -18.32 1.19
N LEU A 284 7.69 -17.22 0.55
CA LEU A 284 7.35 -16.96 -0.85
C LEU A 284 8.04 -17.92 -1.82
N SER A 285 9.30 -18.29 -1.56
CA SER A 285 10.02 -19.28 -2.36
C SER A 285 9.44 -20.67 -2.22
N LEU A 286 9.09 -21.11 -1.00
CA LEU A 286 8.42 -22.39 -0.77
C LEU A 286 7.08 -22.45 -1.49
N GLY A 287 6.27 -21.40 -1.40
CA GLY A 287 5.00 -21.29 -2.12
C GLY A 287 5.16 -21.37 -3.64
N TYR A 288 6.12 -20.61 -4.18
CA TYR A 288 6.48 -20.67 -5.60
C TYR A 288 6.95 -22.08 -6.02
N THR A 289 7.84 -22.70 -5.25
CA THR A 289 8.38 -24.03 -5.56
C THR A 289 7.28 -25.09 -5.48
N TYR A 290 6.39 -25.03 -4.49
CA TYR A 290 5.25 -25.92 -4.39
C TYR A 290 4.36 -25.82 -5.64
N ALA A 291 3.95 -24.60 -6.00
CA ALA A 291 3.15 -24.35 -7.20
C ALA A 291 3.87 -24.85 -8.48
N TYR A 292 5.18 -24.63 -8.58
CA TYR A 292 5.97 -25.11 -9.72
C TYR A 292 5.97 -26.64 -9.81
N LEU A 293 6.14 -27.35 -8.69
CA LEU A 293 6.17 -28.81 -8.66
C LEU A 293 4.82 -29.41 -9.03
N GLU A 294 3.72 -28.84 -8.50
CA GLU A 294 2.35 -29.26 -8.82
C GLU A 294 2.02 -29.01 -10.31
N THR A 295 2.23 -27.79 -10.81
CA THR A 295 1.95 -27.45 -12.22
C THR A 295 2.84 -28.24 -13.21
N SER A 296 4.00 -28.71 -12.76
CA SER A 296 4.90 -29.55 -13.57
C SER A 296 4.62 -31.06 -13.43
N GLY A 297 3.67 -31.47 -12.60
CA GLY A 297 3.29 -32.88 -12.39
C GLY A 297 4.29 -33.72 -11.59
N TYR A 298 5.09 -33.09 -10.73
CA TYR A 298 5.99 -33.79 -9.80
C TYR A 298 5.32 -34.17 -8.47
N LEU A 299 4.14 -33.59 -8.19
CA LEU A 299 3.25 -33.89 -7.06
C LEU A 299 1.93 -34.43 -7.62
#